data_AF-A0AAV0H1M5-F1
#
_entry.id   AF-A0AAV0H1M5-F1
#
_cell.length_a   1.000
_cell.length_b   1.000
_cell.length_c   1.000
_cell.angle_alpha   90.00
_cell.angle_beta   90.00
_cell.angle_gamma   90.00
#
_symmetry.space_group_name_H-M   'P 1'
#
loop_
_entity.id
_entity.type
_entity.pdbx_description
1 polymer ?
#
loop_
_entity_poly.entity_id
_entity_poly.type
_entity_poly.pdbx_seq_one_letter_code
_entity_poly.pdbx_strand_id
1 'polypeptide(L)'
;FIFYVGRDVTVEAAELLAVCWLEVHGNFDTTKLSPGTLYEVIFVIMLKDSAAGWEVPVNFRLTLPNRVKQEHKENLMTKPRLQWIEIPVGEFRTSPENIGGNMEISMFEYEGGTWKKGLILKEVTIRPKSSTT
;
A
#
# COMPACT_ATOMS: atom_id res chain seq x y z
N PHE A 1 -19.92 -27.02 -28.50
CA PHE A 1 -19.02 -26.53 -27.43
C PHE A 1 -18.81 -25.04 -27.63
N ILE A 2 -19.32 -24.20 -26.74
CA ILE A 2 -19.16 -22.73 -26.81
C ILE A 2 -18.22 -22.35 -25.67
N PHE A 3 -17.09 -21.71 -25.99
CA PHE A 3 -16.31 -21.00 -24.98
C PHE A 3 -16.85 -19.57 -24.91
N TYR A 4 -17.17 -19.11 -23.69
CA TYR A 4 -17.23 -17.69 -23.43
C TYR A 4 -15.79 -17.19 -23.40
N VAL A 5 -15.46 -16.26 -24.29
CA VAL A 5 -14.29 -15.40 -24.13
C VAL A 5 -14.57 -14.58 -22.87
N GLY A 6 -14.08 -15.05 -21.72
CA GLY A 6 -13.93 -14.18 -20.57
C GLY A 6 -13.10 -13.00 -21.03
N ARG A 7 -13.62 -11.79 -20.90
CA ARG A 7 -12.78 -10.59 -21.01
C ARG A 7 -11.62 -10.83 -20.05
N ASP A 8 -10.41 -11.02 -20.57
CA ASP A 8 -9.20 -10.89 -19.77
C ASP A 8 -9.25 -9.47 -19.21
N VAL A 9 -9.70 -9.34 -17.96
CA VAL A 9 -9.60 -8.10 -17.22
C VAL A 9 -8.13 -7.96 -16.90
N THR A 10 -7.40 -7.23 -17.75
CA THR A 10 -6.02 -6.85 -17.49
C THR A 10 -6.00 -5.95 -16.26
N VAL A 11 -5.44 -6.44 -15.17
CA VAL A 11 -5.20 -5.64 -13.97
C VAL A 11 -3.92 -4.86 -14.21
N GLU A 12 -4.01 -3.53 -14.31
CA GLU A 12 -2.85 -2.66 -14.35
C GLU A 12 -2.16 -2.71 -12.97
N ALA A 13 -0.87 -3.06 -12.97
CA ALA A 13 -0.06 -3.19 -11.78
C ALA A 13 1.43 -3.02 -12.11
N ALA A 14 2.23 -2.60 -11.13
CA ALA A 14 3.67 -2.46 -11.26
C ALA A 14 4.40 -3.66 -10.63
N GLU A 15 5.34 -4.27 -11.36
CA GLU A 15 6.20 -5.34 -10.84
C GLU A 15 7.59 -4.82 -10.46
N LEU A 16 8.07 -5.21 -9.28
CA LEU A 16 9.44 -5.02 -8.83
C LEU A 16 10.34 -6.11 -9.39
N LEU A 17 11.11 -5.80 -10.44
CA LEU A 17 11.96 -6.79 -11.12
C LEU A 17 13.16 -7.24 -10.28
N ALA A 18 13.99 -6.31 -9.81
CA ALA A 18 15.13 -6.58 -8.92
C ALA A 18 15.74 -5.25 -8.42
N VAL A 19 15.76 -4.99 -7.11
CA VAL A 19 16.41 -3.79 -6.52
C VAL A 19 17.04 -4.11 -5.17
N CYS A 20 18.09 -3.39 -4.77
CA CYS A 20 18.58 -3.43 -3.38
C CYS A 20 17.87 -2.42 -2.46
N TRP A 21 17.36 -1.33 -3.03
CA TRP A 21 16.60 -0.28 -2.34
C TRP A 21 15.16 -0.27 -2.86
N LEU A 22 14.20 -0.62 -2.00
CA LEU A 22 12.78 -0.50 -2.30
C LEU A 22 12.27 0.83 -1.76
N GLU A 23 11.62 1.62 -2.61
CA GLU A 23 10.98 2.86 -2.21
C GLU A 23 9.80 3.19 -3.13
N VAL A 24 8.61 3.30 -2.54
CA VAL A 24 7.38 3.72 -3.21
C VAL A 24 6.80 4.87 -2.42
N HIS A 25 6.44 5.95 -3.12
CA HIS A 25 5.81 7.14 -2.54
C HIS A 25 4.58 7.55 -3.33
N GLY A 26 3.52 7.89 -2.60
CA GLY A 26 2.31 8.50 -3.12
C GLY A 26 1.98 9.75 -2.32
N ASN A 27 1.43 10.74 -3.01
CA ASN A 27 0.88 11.94 -2.39
C ASN A 27 -0.61 12.02 -2.71
N PHE A 28 -1.41 12.37 -1.72
CA PHE A 28 -2.85 12.54 -1.90
C PHE A 28 -3.35 13.81 -1.22
N ASP A 29 -4.06 14.63 -1.97
CA ASP A 29 -4.66 15.87 -1.48
C ASP A 29 -5.88 15.58 -0.59
N THR A 30 -5.75 15.82 0.71
CA THR A 30 -6.80 15.50 1.68
C THR A 30 -8.05 16.37 1.53
N THR A 31 -7.99 17.47 0.77
CA THR A 31 -9.18 18.28 0.46
C THR A 31 -10.20 17.56 -0.42
N LYS A 32 -9.81 16.45 -1.06
CA LYS A 32 -10.68 15.59 -1.85
C LYS A 32 -11.49 14.60 -1.01
N LEU A 33 -11.24 14.53 0.30
CA LEU A 33 -11.93 13.63 1.22
C LEU A 33 -13.12 14.30 1.91
N SER A 34 -14.16 13.53 2.19
CA SER A 34 -15.31 14.01 2.96
C SER A 34 -14.91 14.36 4.40
N PRO A 35 -15.24 15.57 4.91
CA PRO A 35 -14.94 15.98 6.27
C PRO A 35 -15.57 15.09 7.35
N GLY A 36 -14.98 15.06 8.55
CA GLY A 36 -15.44 14.26 9.69
C GLY A 36 -15.42 12.73 9.52
N THR A 37 -14.95 12.21 8.38
CA THR A 37 -15.01 10.78 8.03
C THR A 37 -13.74 10.05 8.46
N LEU A 38 -13.90 8.83 8.99
CA LEU A 38 -12.77 7.93 9.27
C LEU A 38 -12.37 7.23 7.98
N TYR A 39 -11.11 7.34 7.59
CA TYR A 39 -10.53 6.65 6.45
C TYR A 39 -9.48 5.64 6.90
N GLU A 40 -9.36 4.57 6.14
CA GLU A 40 -8.21 3.67 6.15
C GLU A 40 -7.44 3.80 4.83
N VAL A 41 -6.11 3.71 4.93
CA VAL A 41 -5.19 3.73 3.79
C VAL A 41 -4.52 2.37 3.68
N ILE A 42 -4.54 1.77 2.49
CA ILE A 42 -4.15 0.36 2.27
C ILE A 42 -3.31 0.26 1.00
N PHE A 43 -2.22 -0.49 1.04
CA PHE A 43 -1.57 -1.00 -0.18
C PHE A 43 -2.18 -2.33 -0.58
N VAL A 44 -2.48 -2.51 -1.87
CA VAL A 44 -2.89 -3.80 -2.44
C VAL A 44 -1.72 -4.38 -3.22
N ILE A 45 -1.12 -5.44 -2.68
CA ILE A 45 0.09 -6.06 -3.25
C ILE A 45 -0.08 -7.56 -3.47
N MET A 46 0.81 -8.14 -4.26
CA MET A 46 0.97 -9.58 -4.41
C MET A 46 2.45 -9.93 -4.43
N LEU A 47 2.81 -11.08 -3.87
CA LEU A 47 4.14 -11.66 -4.02
C LEU A 47 4.08 -12.79 -5.03
N LYS A 48 4.88 -12.71 -6.09
CA LYS A 48 5.07 -13.84 -7.02
C LYS A 48 5.66 -15.04 -6.28
N ASP A 49 5.48 -16.22 -6.85
CA ASP A 49 6.14 -17.44 -6.36
C ASP A 49 7.67 -17.28 -6.34
N SER A 50 8.21 -16.59 -7.36
CA SER A 50 9.63 -16.25 -7.48
C SER A 50 10.10 -15.07 -6.62
N ALA A 51 9.25 -14.49 -5.77
CA ALA A 51 9.61 -13.32 -4.97
C ALA A 51 10.61 -13.69 -3.86
N ALA A 52 11.69 -12.92 -3.73
CA ALA A 52 12.82 -13.21 -2.85
C ALA A 52 13.42 -11.91 -2.30
N GLY A 53 14.23 -12.02 -1.23
CA GLY A 53 14.92 -10.88 -0.61
C GLY A 53 14.11 -10.12 0.43
N TRP A 54 13.08 -10.75 0.99
CA TRP A 54 12.09 -10.13 1.88
C TRP A 54 12.31 -10.47 3.36
N GLU A 55 13.52 -10.89 3.74
CA GLU A 55 13.88 -11.29 5.10
C GLU A 55 13.87 -10.10 6.08
N VAL A 56 14.16 -8.90 5.57
CA VAL A 56 14.05 -7.66 6.32
C VAL A 56 12.61 -7.12 6.20
N PRO A 57 11.92 -6.87 7.31
CA PRO A 57 10.56 -6.32 7.29
C PRO A 57 10.49 -4.98 6.55
N VAL A 58 9.45 -4.81 5.73
CA VAL A 58 9.21 -3.61 4.93
C VAL A 58 8.43 -2.58 5.74
N ASN A 59 8.83 -1.31 5.68
CA ASN A 59 8.12 -0.23 6.34
C ASN A 59 6.93 0.24 5.51
N PHE A 60 5.81 0.49 6.19
CA PHE A 60 4.63 1.13 5.65
C PHE A 60 4.35 2.37 6.49
N ARG A 61 4.29 3.55 5.84
CA ARG A 61 4.12 4.83 6.53
C ARG A 61 3.07 5.71 5.88
N LEU A 62 2.26 6.32 6.73
CA LEU A 62 1.33 7.41 6.44
C LEU A 62 1.78 8.67 7.20
N THR A 63 1.97 9.77 6.48
CA THR A 63 2.20 11.10 7.06
C THR A 63 1.05 12.01 6.68
N LEU A 64 0.33 12.55 7.66
CA LEU A 64 -0.77 13.49 7.45
C LEU A 64 -0.25 14.93 7.26
N PRO A 65 -1.07 15.87 6.72
CA PRO A 65 -0.66 17.27 6.53
C PRO A 65 -0.21 17.98 7.82
N ASN A 66 -0.79 17.61 8.96
CA ASN A 66 -0.37 18.09 10.29
C ASN A 66 0.94 17.45 10.80
N ARG A 67 1.65 16.71 9.94
CA ARG A 67 2.92 16.01 10.22
C ARG A 67 2.80 14.85 11.21
N VAL A 68 1.59 14.45 11.59
CA VAL A 68 1.39 13.22 12.36
C VAL A 68 1.74 12.03 11.48
N LYS A 69 2.56 11.13 12.02
CA LYS A 69 3.06 9.94 11.33
C LYS A 69 2.50 8.67 11.96
N GLN A 70 2.13 7.73 11.12
CA GLN A 70 1.84 6.35 11.46
C GLN A 70 2.79 5.48 10.65
N GLU A 71 3.51 4.58 11.30
CA GLU A 71 4.49 3.71 10.65
C GLU A 71 4.51 2.36 11.35
N HIS A 72 4.59 1.29 10.57
CA HIS A 72 4.85 -0.05 11.07
C HIS A 72 5.62 -0.87 10.03
N LYS A 73 6.17 -2.00 10.49
CA LYS A 73 6.92 -2.93 9.66
C LYS A 73 6.12 -4.21 9.43
N GLU A 74 6.16 -4.74 8.21
CA GLU A 74 5.53 -5.99 7.82
C GLU A 74 6.56 -6.99 7.29
N ASN A 75 6.53 -8.21 7.81
CA ASN A 75 7.37 -9.30 7.30
C ASN A 75 6.68 -9.93 6.08
N LEU A 76 7.14 -9.60 4.88
CA LEU A 76 6.53 -10.09 3.65
C LEU A 76 6.79 -11.59 3.39
N MET A 77 7.76 -12.22 4.06
CA MET A 77 7.98 -13.67 3.93
C MET A 77 6.85 -14.51 4.52
N THR A 78 6.09 -13.96 5.47
CA THR A 78 4.97 -14.66 6.11
C THR A 78 3.64 -14.49 5.37
N LYS A 79 3.61 -13.62 4.34
CA LYS A 79 2.41 -13.34 3.55
C LYS A 79 2.23 -14.37 2.43
N PRO A 80 0.98 -14.67 2.03
CA PRO A 80 0.72 -15.66 0.98
C PRO A 80 1.31 -15.23 -0.37
N ARG A 81 1.71 -16.22 -1.17
CA ARG A 81 2.17 -16.04 -2.56
C ARG A 81 1.00 -16.15 -3.53
N LEU A 82 1.14 -15.49 -4.68
CA LEU A 82 0.17 -15.51 -5.79
C LEU A 82 -1.26 -15.09 -5.38
N GLN A 83 -1.39 -14.31 -4.31
CA GLN A 83 -2.66 -13.80 -3.81
C GLN A 83 -2.54 -12.29 -3.60
N TRP A 84 -3.59 -11.56 -3.97
CA TRP A 84 -3.71 -10.15 -3.62
C TRP A 84 -3.98 -10.03 -2.13
N ILE A 85 -3.18 -9.23 -1.44
CA ILE A 85 -3.32 -8.95 -0.01
C ILE A 85 -3.45 -7.45 0.21
N GLU A 86 -4.29 -7.09 1.19
CA GLU A 86 -4.38 -5.73 1.72
C GLU A 86 -3.37 -5.57 2.86
N ILE A 87 -2.50 -4.57 2.76
CA ILE A 87 -1.61 -4.13 3.85
C ILE A 87 -2.09 -2.77 4.32
N PRO A 88 -2.80 -2.69 5.46
CA PRO A 88 -3.20 -1.41 6.05
C PRO A 88 -1.97 -0.59 6.42
N VAL A 89 -1.92 0.67 6.03
CA VAL A 89 -0.84 1.62 6.36
C VAL A 89 -1.15 2.35 7.66
N GLY A 90 -2.40 2.77 7.80
CA GLY A 90 -2.89 3.56 8.92
C GLY A 90 -4.32 4.04 8.70
N GLU A 91 -4.85 4.66 9.75
CA GLU A 91 -6.23 5.16 9.78
C GLU A 91 -6.24 6.59 10.30
N PHE A 92 -7.12 7.43 9.77
CA PHE A 92 -7.26 8.80 10.25
C PHE A 92 -8.69 9.31 10.06
N ARG A 93 -9.13 10.13 11.01
CA ARG A 93 -10.38 10.89 10.85
C ARG A 93 -10.04 12.26 10.30
N THR A 94 -10.69 12.65 9.21
CA THR A 94 -10.53 13.98 8.62
C THR A 94 -11.02 15.06 9.60
N SER A 95 -10.19 16.06 9.87
CA SER A 95 -10.46 17.20 10.76
C SER A 95 -9.83 18.48 10.17
N PRO A 96 -10.22 19.68 10.62
CA PRO A 96 -9.61 20.93 10.15
C PRO A 96 -8.09 20.99 10.30
N GLU A 97 -7.51 20.21 11.21
CA GLU A 97 -6.07 20.16 11.45
C GLU A 97 -5.32 19.34 10.38
N ASN A 98 -5.95 18.31 9.81
CA ASN A 98 -5.33 17.40 8.84
C ASN A 98 -5.95 17.49 7.43
N ILE A 99 -6.90 18.40 7.22
CA ILE A 99 -7.41 18.81 5.90
C ILE A 99 -6.68 20.09 5.47
N GLY A 100 -6.30 20.18 4.19
CA GLY A 100 -5.67 21.39 3.64
C GLY A 100 -4.24 21.20 3.16
N GLY A 101 -3.84 19.97 2.84
CA GLY A 101 -2.54 19.66 2.28
C GLY A 101 -2.48 18.23 1.76
N ASN A 102 -1.29 17.83 1.32
CA ASN A 102 -1.04 16.47 0.88
C ASN A 102 -0.71 15.58 2.09
N MET A 103 -1.36 14.42 2.16
CA MET A 103 -0.82 13.30 2.92
C MET A 103 0.17 12.52 2.05
N GLU A 104 1.19 11.97 2.69
CA GLU A 104 2.20 11.12 2.07
C GLU A 104 1.98 9.67 2.49
N ILE A 105 2.06 8.75 1.53
CA ILE A 105 1.88 7.32 1.72
C ILE A 105 3.12 6.64 1.15
N SER A 106 3.76 5.76 1.91
CA SER A 106 5.01 5.14 1.47
C SER A 106 5.15 3.68 1.90
N MET A 107 5.85 2.92 1.07
CA MET A 107 6.30 1.55 1.31
C MET A 107 7.79 1.49 0.97
N PHE A 108 8.65 1.16 1.93
CA PHE A 108 10.10 1.22 1.72
C PHE A 108 10.90 0.22 2.57
N GLU A 109 12.04 -0.21 2.02
CA GLU A 109 13.06 -1.00 2.71
C GLU A 109 14.41 -0.75 2.04
N TYR A 110 15.35 -0.18 2.79
CA TYR A 110 16.72 0.13 2.34
C TYR A 110 17.78 -0.09 3.42
N GLU A 111 17.40 -0.62 4.60
CA GLU A 111 18.30 -0.89 5.72
C GLU A 111 19.01 -2.24 5.55
N GLY A 112 18.34 -3.21 4.93
CA GLY A 112 18.82 -4.59 4.80
C GLY A 112 19.93 -4.80 3.77
N GLY A 113 20.02 -3.94 2.76
CA GLY A 113 20.98 -4.08 1.65
C GLY A 113 20.77 -5.33 0.77
N THR A 114 19.74 -6.14 1.02
CA THR A 114 19.42 -7.35 0.25
C THR A 114 18.70 -7.01 -1.04
N TRP A 115 18.99 -7.77 -2.11
CA TRP A 115 18.29 -7.68 -3.38
C TRP A 115 16.89 -8.30 -3.28
N LYS A 116 15.88 -7.55 -3.74
CA LYS A 116 14.46 -7.86 -3.63
C LYS A 116 13.83 -7.93 -5.01
N LYS A 117 12.89 -8.85 -5.19
CA LYS A 117 12.13 -8.98 -6.43
C LYS A 117 10.77 -9.62 -6.23
N GLY A 118 9.94 -9.51 -7.27
CA GLY A 118 8.69 -10.25 -7.42
C GLY A 118 7.53 -9.74 -6.58
N LEU A 119 7.65 -8.54 -6.00
CA LEU A 119 6.49 -7.82 -5.46
C LEU A 119 5.75 -7.14 -6.62
N ILE A 120 4.43 -7.28 -6.62
CA ILE A 120 3.53 -6.61 -7.54
C ILE A 120 2.69 -5.64 -6.72
N LEU A 121 2.70 -4.37 -7.09
CA LEU A 121 1.84 -3.34 -6.53
C LEU A 121 0.69 -3.08 -7.50
N LYS A 122 -0.55 -3.34 -7.06
CA LYS A 122 -1.74 -3.00 -7.83
C LYS A 122 -2.13 -1.54 -7.62
N GLU A 123 -2.41 -1.17 -6.37
CA GLU A 123 -2.95 0.16 -6.05
C GLU A 123 -2.75 0.54 -4.58
N VAL A 124 -3.03 1.81 -4.29
CA VAL A 124 -3.22 2.35 -2.94
C VAL A 124 -4.69 2.73 -2.80
N THR A 125 -5.37 2.12 -1.85
CA THR A 125 -6.79 2.39 -1.57
C THR A 125 -6.92 3.33 -0.37
N ILE A 126 -7.71 4.39 -0.53
CA ILE A 126 -8.13 5.28 0.55
C ILE A 126 -9.65 5.19 0.60
N ARG A 127 -10.21 4.57 1.64
CA ARG A 127 -11.66 4.34 1.72
C ARG A 127 -12.24 4.70 3.08
N PRO A 128 -13.51 5.16 3.14
CA PRO A 128 -14.20 5.34 4.41
C PRO A 128 -14.29 4.02 5.16
N LYS A 129 -13.94 4.03 6.44
CA LYS A 129 -14.13 2.91 7.35
C LYS A 129 -15.44 3.12 8.10
N SER A 130 -16.35 2.16 8.01
CA SER A 130 -17.58 2.19 8.80
C SER A 130 -17.20 2.26 10.29
N SER A 131 -17.79 3.22 11.00
CA SER A 131 -17.66 3.23 12.46
C SER A 131 -18.51 2.07 12.96
N THR A 132 -17.91 0.95 13.36
CA THR A 132 -18.64 -0.05 14.13
C THR A 132 -19.08 0.64 15.40
N THR A 133 -20.40 0.84 15.54
CA THR A 133 -21.03 1.40 16.74
C THR A 133 -21.02 0.37 17.85
#